data_AF-A0A969GH52-F1
#
_entry.id   AF-A0A969GH52-F1
#
_cell.length_a   1.000
_cell.length_b   1.000
_cell.length_c   1.000
_cell.angle_alpha   90.00
_cell.angle_beta   90.00
_cell.angle_gamma   90.00
#
_symmetry.space_group_name_H-M   'P 1'
#
loop_
_entity.id
_entity.type
_entity.pdbx_description
1 polymer ?
#
loop_
_entity_poly.entity_id
_entity_poly.type
_entity_poly.pdbx_seq_one_letter_code
_entity_poly.pdbx_strand_id
1 'polypeptide(L)'
;IVISSSQAAPMIQPYFDSGQVNGIVPGLYGGALFEQHNAGRPGTARNYWDAYSLGMLIAMSLVLGGSFWNLVLGLRERAALREGN
;
A
#
# COMPACT_ATOMS: atom_id res chain seq x y z
N ILE A 1 -11.85 -9.63 -20.37
CA ILE A 1 -11.16 -9.00 -19.22
C ILE A 1 -10.35 -10.08 -18.53
N VAL A 2 -9.11 -9.78 -18.14
CA VAL A 2 -8.23 -10.67 -17.38
C VAL A 2 -8.12 -10.16 -15.94
N ILE A 3 -8.25 -11.07 -14.98
CA ILE A 3 -7.99 -10.82 -13.56
C ILE A 3 -6.59 -11.37 -13.27
N SER A 4 -5.69 -10.52 -12.80
CA SER A 4 -4.30 -10.89 -12.54
C SER A 4 -3.87 -10.50 -11.13
N SER A 5 -2.80 -11.10 -10.61
CA SER A 5 -2.09 -10.49 -9.49
C SER A 5 -1.50 -9.13 -9.90
N SER A 6 -1.17 -8.28 -8.94
CA SER A 6 -0.53 -6.99 -9.23
C SER A 6 0.84 -7.17 -9.86
N GLN A 7 1.59 -8.23 -9.50
CA GLN A 7 2.91 -8.52 -10.04
C GLN A 7 2.86 -9.10 -11.46
N ALA A 8 1.77 -9.79 -11.82
CA ALA A 8 1.59 -10.35 -13.16
C ALA A 8 0.99 -9.35 -14.14
N ALA A 9 0.36 -8.26 -13.68
CA ALA A 9 -0.27 -7.27 -14.56
C ALA A 9 0.67 -6.72 -15.64
N PRO A 10 1.94 -6.35 -15.34
CA PRO A 10 2.89 -5.92 -16.38
C PRO A 10 3.18 -7.00 -17.44
N MET A 11 3.11 -8.28 -17.08
CA MET A 11 3.30 -9.39 -18.03
C MET A 11 2.13 -9.51 -19.01
N ILE A 12 0.94 -9.08 -18.60
CA ILE A 12 -0.29 -9.12 -19.41
C ILE A 12 -0.44 -7.85 -20.27
N GLN A 13 0.25 -6.74 -19.91
CA GLN A 13 0.15 -5.46 -20.61
C GLN A 13 0.31 -5.55 -22.15
N PRO A 14 1.28 -6.30 -22.72
CA PRO A 14 1.43 -6.39 -24.18
C PRO A 14 0.21 -7.01 -24.89
N TYR A 15 -0.52 -7.88 -24.19
CA TYR A 15 -1.72 -8.53 -24.71
C TYR A 15 -2.93 -7.58 -24.66
N PHE A 16 -2.95 -6.65 -23.72
CA PHE A 16 -3.92 -5.56 -23.71
C PHE A 16 -3.64 -4.57 -24.84
N ASP A 17 -2.38 -4.14 -24.99
CA ASP A 17 -1.99 -3.16 -25.99
C ASP A 17 -2.20 -3.66 -27.43
N SER A 18 -2.00 -4.96 -27.67
CA SER A 18 -2.27 -5.61 -28.97
C SER A 18 -3.75 -5.94 -29.22
N GLY A 19 -4.64 -5.62 -28.27
CA GLY A 19 -6.08 -5.87 -28.38
C GLY A 19 -6.49 -7.33 -28.18
N GLN A 20 -5.57 -8.22 -27.80
CA GLN A 20 -5.86 -9.63 -27.49
C GLN A 20 -6.62 -9.77 -26.16
N VAL A 21 -6.46 -8.80 -25.25
CA VAL A 21 -7.17 -8.71 -23.97
C VAL A 21 -7.88 -7.37 -23.90
N ASN A 22 -9.19 -7.38 -23.64
CA ASN A 22 -10.00 -6.15 -23.61
C ASN A 22 -9.89 -5.33 -22.32
N GLY A 23 -9.16 -5.79 -21.30
CA GLY A 23 -9.01 -5.11 -20.02
C GLY A 23 -8.31 -5.95 -18.97
N ILE A 24 -7.60 -5.29 -18.05
CA ILE A 24 -6.83 -5.91 -16.97
C ILE A 24 -7.37 -5.39 -15.63
N VAL A 25 -7.69 -6.30 -14.71
CA VAL A 25 -8.04 -5.98 -13.31
C VAL A 25 -6.91 -6.48 -12.41
N PRO A 26 -5.96 -5.60 -11.99
CA PRO A 26 -4.77 -6.00 -11.26
C PRO A 26 -4.99 -6.04 -9.75
N GLY A 27 -4.81 -7.21 -9.16
CA GLY A 27 -4.76 -7.44 -7.71
C GLY A 27 -6.00 -6.93 -6.96
N LEU A 28 -5.84 -6.77 -5.65
CA LEU A 28 -6.92 -6.40 -4.75
C LEU A 28 -7.41 -4.96 -4.97
N TYR A 29 -6.48 -4.02 -5.19
CA TYR A 29 -6.81 -2.62 -5.46
C TYR A 29 -7.61 -2.45 -6.76
N GLY A 30 -7.17 -3.07 -7.85
CA GLY A 30 -7.88 -3.06 -9.12
C GLY A 30 -9.25 -3.72 -9.02
N GLY A 31 -9.35 -4.83 -8.27
CA GLY A 31 -10.62 -5.48 -7.95
C GLY A 31 -11.59 -4.57 -7.19
N ALA A 32 -11.12 -3.87 -6.16
CA ALA A 32 -11.93 -2.93 -5.39
C ALA A 32 -12.46 -1.76 -6.24
N LEU A 33 -11.64 -1.22 -7.14
CA LEU A 33 -12.06 -0.18 -8.09
C LEU A 33 -13.10 -0.73 -9.09
N PHE A 34 -12.86 -1.92 -9.63
CA PHE A 34 -13.79 -2.57 -10.55
C PHE A 34 -15.16 -2.80 -9.89
N GLU A 35 -15.19 -3.30 -8.65
CA GLU A 35 -16.43 -3.47 -7.87
C GLU A 35 -17.15 -2.13 -7.65
N GLN A 36 -16.42 -1.09 -7.25
CA GLN A 36 -16.97 0.25 -7.00
C GLN A 36 -17.63 0.84 -8.25
N HIS A 37 -16.98 0.72 -9.41
CA HIS A 37 -17.47 1.29 -10.66
C HIS A 37 -18.57 0.45 -11.34
N ASN A 38 -18.52 -0.88 -11.20
CA ASN A 38 -19.39 -1.76 -11.99
C ASN A 38 -20.61 -2.31 -11.22
N ALA A 39 -20.55 -2.38 -9.88
CA ALA A 39 -21.65 -2.90 -9.05
C ALA A 39 -22.40 -1.82 -8.25
N GLY A 40 -21.89 -0.58 -8.22
CA GLY A 40 -22.47 0.52 -7.44
C GLY A 40 -22.51 0.26 -5.93
N ARG A 41 -21.83 -0.80 -5.47
CA ARG A 41 -21.79 -1.28 -4.08
C ARG A 41 -20.37 -1.78 -3.81
N PRO A 42 -19.71 -1.32 -2.73
CA PRO A 42 -18.41 -1.87 -2.36
C PRO A 42 -18.57 -3.36 -2.06
N GLY A 43 -17.81 -4.19 -2.78
CA GLY A 43 -17.82 -5.63 -2.60
C GLY A 43 -16.72 -6.10 -1.65
N THR A 44 -16.47 -7.41 -1.66
CA THR A 44 -15.51 -8.07 -0.77
C THR A 44 -14.08 -7.54 -0.98
N ALA A 45 -13.68 -7.21 -2.22
CA ALA A 45 -12.34 -6.70 -2.49
C ALA A 45 -12.09 -5.34 -1.80
N ARG A 46 -13.12 -4.49 -1.74
CA ARG A 46 -13.02 -3.19 -1.03
C ARG A 46 -12.76 -3.37 0.46
N ASN A 47 -13.48 -4.27 1.12
CA ASN A 47 -13.32 -4.51 2.56
C ASN A 47 -11.91 -5.00 2.91
N TYR A 48 -11.37 -5.93 2.11
CA TYR A 48 -9.99 -6.40 2.29
C TYR A 48 -8.97 -5.29 2.03
N TRP A 49 -9.20 -4.43 1.03
CA TRP A 49 -8.33 -3.30 0.73
C TRP A 49 -8.27 -2.29 1.88
N ASP A 50 -9.43 -1.97 2.46
CA ASP A 50 -9.52 -1.04 3.59
C ASP A 50 -8.82 -1.62 4.84
N ALA A 51 -9.02 -2.90 5.15
CA ALA A 51 -8.36 -3.56 6.27
C ALA A 51 -6.82 -3.62 6.11
N TYR A 52 -6.35 -3.96 4.90
CA TYR A 52 -4.92 -3.94 4.57
C TYR A 52 -4.32 -2.53 4.71
N SER A 53 -5.00 -1.52 4.17
CA SER A 53 -4.56 -0.12 4.21
C SER A 53 -4.49 0.40 5.65
N LEU A 54 -5.47 0.05 6.49
CA LEU A 54 -5.47 0.40 7.91
C LEU A 54 -4.30 -0.27 8.65
N GLY A 55 -4.04 -1.55 8.38
CA GLY A 55 -2.88 -2.26 8.94
C GLY A 55 -1.56 -1.60 8.55
N MET A 56 -1.40 -1.21 7.29
CA MET A 56 -0.23 -0.46 6.82
C MET A 56 -0.08 0.88 7.53
N LEU A 57 -1.17 1.64 7.68
CA LEU A 57 -1.15 2.94 8.34
C LEU A 57 -0.72 2.81 9.81
N ILE A 58 -1.21 1.79 10.51
CA ILE A 58 -0.78 1.48 11.88
C ILE A 58 0.71 1.16 11.91
N ALA A 59 1.19 0.27 11.01
CA ALA A 59 2.60 -0.09 10.94
C ALA A 59 3.49 1.13 10.66
N MET A 60 3.12 1.97 9.70
CA MET A 60 3.82 3.22 9.39
C MET A 60 3.85 4.16 10.59
N SER A 61 2.74 4.28 11.32
CA SER A 61 2.65 5.14 12.51
C SER A 61 3.58 4.66 13.62
N LEU A 62 3.67 3.35 13.83
CA LEU A 62 4.60 2.75 14.81
C LEU A 62 6.06 2.98 14.43
N VAL A 63 6.40 2.80 13.15
CA VAL A 63 7.76 3.06 12.64
C VAL A 63 8.12 4.53 12.83
N LEU A 64 7.26 5.46 12.39
CA LEU A 64 7.49 6.89 12.53
C LEU A 64 7.61 7.32 14.00
N GLY A 65 6.72 6.82 14.86
CA GLY A 65 6.77 7.08 16.31
C GLY A 65 8.07 6.56 16.94
N GLY A 66 8.47 5.33 16.61
CA GLY A 66 9.73 4.74 17.07
C GLY A 66 10.96 5.49 16.57
N SER A 67 10.98 5.91 15.30
CA SER A 67 12.06 6.73 14.74
C SER A 67 12.17 8.09 15.43
N PHE A 68 11.03 8.76 15.68
CA PHE A 68 11.02 10.03 16.39
C PHE A 68 11.52 9.89 17.84
N TRP A 69 11.09 8.83 18.53
CA TRP A 69 11.56 8.54 19.89
C TRP A 69 13.08 8.32 19.94
N ASN A 70 13.62 7.51 19.02
CA ASN A 70 15.06 7.28 18.93
C ASN A 70 15.84 8.58 18.60
N LEU A 71 15.30 9.43 17.74
CA LEU A 71 15.89 10.73 17.43
C LEU A 71 16.01 11.61 18.68
N VAL A 72 14.93 11.70 19.46
CA VAL A 72 14.90 12.51 20.69
C VAL A 72 15.91 11.99 21.72
N LEU A 73 15.97 10.67 21.92
CA LEU A 73 16.96 10.06 22.82
C LEU A 73 18.39 10.34 22.37
N GLY A 74 18.70 10.12 21.08
CA GLY A 74 20.04 10.36 20.54
C GLY A 74 20.48 11.83 20.62
N LEU A 75 19.56 12.79 20.51
CA LEU A 75 19.87 14.22 20.71
C LEU A 75 20.18 14.55 22.18
N ARG A 76 19.44 13.95 23.12
CA ARG A 76 19.66 14.14 24.57
C ARG A 76 21.00 13.56 25.02
N GLU A 77 21.35 12.36 24.56
CA GLU A 77 22.64 11.73 24.86
C GLU A 77 23.81 12.61 24.38
N ARG A 78 23.71 13.15 23.16
CA ARG A 78 24.72 14.06 22.62
C ARG A 78 24.84 15.38 23.39
N ALA A 79 23.74 15.90 23.92
CA ALA A 79 23.76 17.10 24.75
C ALA A 79 24.45 16.83 26.10
N ALA A 80 24.13 15.72 26.77
CA ALA A 80 24.75 15.34 28.03
C ALA A 80 26.27 15.12 27.90
N LEU A 81 26.72 14.53 26.78
CA LEU A 81 28.16 14.35 26.50
C LEU A 81 28.93 15.67 26.30
N ARG A 82 28.25 16.75 25.89
CA ARG A 82 28.86 18.08 25.72
C ARG A 82 29.01 18.83 27.03
N GLU A 83 28.13 18.60 28.00
CA GLU A 83 28.17 19.25 29.31
C GLU A 83 29.18 18.60 30.28
N GLY A 84 29.59 17.35 30.01
CA GLY A 84 30.56 16.62 30.82
C GLY A 84 32.03 16.78 30.42
N ASN A 85 32.35 17.54 29.37
CA ASN A 85 33.71 17.88 28.92
C ASN A 85 34.02 19.35 29.20
#